data_AF-A0A0V0Y298-F1
#
_entry.id   AF-A0A0V0Y298-F1
#
_cell.length_a   1.000
_cell.length_b   1.000
_cell.length_c   1.000
_cell.angle_alpha   90.00
_cell.angle_beta   90.00
_cell.angle_gamma   90.00
#
_symmetry.space_group_name_H-M   'P 1'
#
loop_
_entity.id
_entity.type
_entity.pdbx_description
1 polymer ?
#
loop_
_entity_poly.entity_id
_entity_poly.type
_entity_poly.pdbx_seq_one_letter_code
_entity_poly.pdbx_strand_id
1 'polypeptide(L)'
;MPYNCSICLQHLDPNQSSALYCGHTFHAQCVQEWLSNSKFCPICRSTVRKNALIKSLYFGDGHSANELSDEQLQGLVSSLNDRIEKLEKENKALKASCTVSKNEVTKKSQQLDTTTKKLEELEKSMAVLKVAYASHQVMEAQIAKLTLELESYKKKLSFYRRVQKLLDSKDSDLLDEDLDDLTDPQEIMSCLLVMKQ
;
A
#
# COMPACT_ATOMS: atom_id res chain seq x y z
N MET A 1 -8.55 -26.50 -65.70
CA MET A 1 -9.71 -25.79 -65.10
C MET A 1 -9.15 -24.58 -64.37
N PRO A 2 -9.50 -23.34 -64.71
CA PRO A 2 -8.83 -22.16 -64.17
C PRO A 2 -9.30 -21.87 -62.73
N TYR A 3 -8.36 -21.87 -61.77
CA TYR A 3 -8.61 -21.49 -60.37
C TYR A 3 -8.47 -19.96 -60.25
N ASN A 4 -9.59 -19.23 -60.21
CA ASN A 4 -9.60 -17.78 -60.08
C ASN A 4 -9.85 -17.33 -58.64
N CYS A 5 -9.22 -16.23 -58.21
CA CYS A 5 -9.47 -15.58 -56.94
C CYS A 5 -10.85 -14.92 -56.96
N SER A 6 -11.74 -15.27 -56.04
CA SER A 6 -13.11 -14.70 -56.00
C SER A 6 -13.18 -13.25 -55.51
N ILE A 7 -12.05 -12.66 -55.05
CA ILE A 7 -11.98 -11.27 -54.60
C ILE A 7 -11.64 -10.34 -55.79
N CYS A 8 -10.59 -10.67 -56.56
CA CYS A 8 -10.12 -9.84 -57.68
C CYS A 8 -10.51 -10.40 -59.06
N LEU A 9 -11.10 -11.59 -59.11
CA LEU A 9 -11.52 -12.31 -60.32
C LEU A 9 -10.39 -12.69 -61.29
N GLN A 10 -9.13 -12.59 -60.86
CA GLN A 10 -7.94 -12.96 -61.64
C GLN A 10 -7.49 -14.40 -61.33
N HIS A 11 -6.66 -14.97 -62.20
CA HIS A 11 -6.08 -16.30 -61.99
C HIS A 11 -5.23 -16.36 -60.71
N LEU A 12 -5.35 -17.45 -59.97
CA LEU A 12 -4.49 -17.72 -58.83
C LEU A 12 -3.08 -18.08 -59.31
N ASP A 13 -2.07 -17.42 -58.74
CA ASP A 13 -0.67 -17.76 -58.94
C ASP A 13 -0.28 -18.83 -57.89
N PRO A 14 0.26 -19.99 -58.30
CA PRO A 14 0.77 -21.02 -57.39
C PRO A 14 1.68 -20.48 -56.28
N ASN A 15 2.49 -19.46 -56.57
CA ASN A 15 3.50 -18.92 -55.65
C ASN A 15 2.95 -17.83 -54.71
N GLN A 16 1.75 -17.30 -54.98
CA GLN A 16 1.14 -16.20 -54.21
C GLN A 16 -0.29 -16.51 -53.78
N SER A 17 -0.61 -17.80 -53.62
CA SER A 17 -1.92 -18.25 -53.15
C SER A 17 -1.92 -18.60 -51.67
N SER A 18 -2.99 -18.23 -50.99
CA SER A 18 -3.27 -18.59 -49.60
C SER A 18 -4.64 -19.25 -49.48
N ALA A 19 -4.78 -20.13 -48.49
CA ALA A 19 -6.07 -20.74 -48.15
C ALA A 19 -6.55 -20.31 -46.77
N LEU A 20 -7.86 -20.22 -46.60
CA LEU A 20 -8.49 -20.23 -45.28
C LEU A 20 -8.70 -21.66 -44.80
N TYR A 21 -8.82 -21.89 -43.49
CA TYR A 21 -9.14 -23.22 -42.94
C TYR A 21 -10.48 -23.81 -43.40
N CYS A 22 -11.37 -23.00 -43.98
CA CYS A 22 -12.55 -23.53 -44.67
C CYS A 22 -12.25 -24.15 -46.05
N GLY A 23 -10.98 -24.17 -46.47
CA GLY A 23 -10.51 -24.75 -47.74
C GLY A 23 -10.53 -23.80 -48.94
N HIS A 24 -11.08 -22.60 -48.81
CA HIS A 24 -11.18 -21.63 -49.91
C HIS A 24 -9.87 -20.89 -50.14
N THR A 25 -9.47 -20.77 -51.42
CA THR A 25 -8.19 -20.20 -51.86
C THR A 25 -8.36 -18.83 -52.52
N PHE A 26 -7.38 -17.97 -52.30
CA PHE A 26 -7.34 -16.56 -52.75
C PHE A 26 -5.87 -16.15 -52.95
N HIS A 27 -5.60 -15.03 -53.60
CA HIS A 27 -4.26 -14.43 -53.48
C HIS A 27 -3.98 -14.02 -52.04
N ALA A 28 -2.75 -14.22 -51.57
CA ALA A 28 -2.34 -13.90 -50.21
C ALA A 28 -2.69 -12.45 -49.82
N GLN A 29 -2.41 -11.50 -50.71
CA GLN A 29 -2.73 -10.10 -50.52
C GLN A 29 -4.25 -9.86 -50.47
N CYS A 30 -5.01 -10.39 -51.43
CA CYS A 30 -6.45 -10.15 -51.50
C CYS A 30 -7.19 -10.62 -50.25
N VAL A 31 -6.87 -11.82 -49.75
CA VAL A 31 -7.50 -12.33 -48.52
C VAL A 31 -7.01 -11.59 -47.28
N GLN A 32 -5.76 -11.15 -47.24
CA GLN A 32 -5.24 -10.35 -46.12
C GLN A 32 -5.93 -8.98 -46.02
N GLU A 33 -6.13 -8.31 -47.16
CA GLU A 33 -6.88 -7.04 -47.24
C GLU A 33 -8.34 -7.23 -46.85
N TRP A 34 -9.00 -8.28 -47.36
CA TRP A 34 -10.37 -8.61 -46.97
C TRP A 34 -10.50 -8.86 -45.46
N LEU A 35 -9.59 -9.64 -44.88
CA LEU A 35 -9.61 -9.98 -43.46
C LEU A 35 -9.30 -8.80 -42.53
N SER A 36 -8.72 -7.73 -43.06
CA SER A 36 -8.54 -6.49 -42.32
C SER A 36 -9.88 -5.79 -42.07
N ASN A 37 -10.88 -6.00 -42.93
CA ASN A 37 -12.21 -5.38 -42.84
C ASN A 37 -13.33 -6.34 -42.40
N SER A 38 -13.16 -7.65 -42.61
CA SER A 38 -14.18 -8.66 -42.29
C SER A 38 -13.58 -9.92 -41.69
N LYS A 39 -14.24 -10.54 -40.72
CA LYS A 39 -13.78 -11.80 -40.10
C LYS A 39 -14.42 -13.04 -40.73
N PHE A 40 -14.97 -12.93 -41.92
CA PHE A 40 -15.69 -14.01 -42.58
C PHE A 40 -15.09 -14.34 -43.94
N CYS A 41 -15.10 -15.62 -44.29
CA CYS A 41 -14.70 -16.07 -45.63
C CYS A 41 -15.60 -15.42 -46.70
N PRO A 42 -15.04 -14.83 -47.78
CA PRO A 42 -15.82 -14.25 -48.87
C PRO A 42 -16.79 -15.22 -49.55
N ILE A 43 -16.47 -16.52 -49.55
CA ILE A 43 -17.24 -17.55 -50.25
C ILE A 43 -18.28 -18.20 -49.32
N CYS A 44 -17.84 -18.83 -48.24
CA CYS A 44 -18.73 -19.63 -47.37
C CYS A 44 -19.17 -18.91 -46.09
N ARG A 45 -18.67 -17.70 -45.83
CA ARG A 45 -18.96 -16.90 -44.63
C ARG A 45 -18.58 -17.56 -43.29
N SER A 46 -17.81 -18.64 -43.30
CA SER A 46 -17.23 -19.21 -42.08
C SER A 46 -16.33 -18.19 -41.38
N THR A 47 -16.40 -18.15 -40.05
CA THR A 47 -15.61 -17.25 -39.21
C THR A 47 -14.12 -17.59 -39.28
N VAL A 48 -13.31 -16.58 -39.56
CA VAL A 48 -11.85 -16.66 -39.65
C VAL A 48 -11.23 -16.19 -38.34
N ARG A 49 -10.51 -17.08 -37.66
CA ARG A 49 -9.79 -16.78 -36.41
C ARG A 49 -8.42 -16.18 -36.71
N LYS A 50 -7.83 -15.49 -35.74
CA LYS A 50 -6.42 -15.06 -35.78
C LYS A 50 -5.58 -16.35 -35.97
N ASN A 51 -4.88 -16.47 -37.10
CA ASN A 51 -4.11 -17.66 -37.56
C ASN A 51 -4.84 -18.63 -38.48
N ALA A 52 -6.05 -18.33 -38.95
CA ALA A 52 -6.76 -19.22 -39.89
C ALA A 52 -6.35 -19.10 -41.37
N LEU A 53 -5.26 -18.37 -41.64
CA LEU A 53 -4.70 -18.16 -42.97
C LEU A 53 -3.46 -19.04 -43.17
N ILE A 54 -3.54 -19.96 -44.11
CA ILE A 54 -2.40 -20.72 -44.63
C ILE A 54 -1.75 -19.85 -45.69
N LYS A 55 -0.65 -19.18 -45.33
CA LYS A 55 -0.03 -18.10 -46.13
C LYS A 55 0.58 -18.57 -47.45
N SER A 56 1.11 -19.78 -47.49
CA SER A 56 1.77 -20.31 -48.69
C SER A 56 1.21 -21.71 -48.95
N LEU A 57 0.62 -21.88 -50.13
CA LEU A 57 0.25 -23.17 -50.68
C LEU A 57 1.34 -23.58 -51.65
N TYR A 58 1.91 -24.76 -51.45
CA TYR A 58 2.86 -25.36 -52.39
C TYR A 58 2.11 -26.34 -53.27
N PHE A 59 2.01 -26.03 -54.56
CA PHE A 59 1.52 -26.95 -55.58
C PHE A 59 2.73 -27.69 -56.14
N GLY A 60 2.80 -29.01 -56.00
CA GLY A 60 3.97 -29.83 -56.31
C GLY A 60 4.36 -29.94 -57.79
N ASP A 61 3.90 -29.03 -58.64
CA ASP A 61 4.30 -28.94 -60.04
C ASP A 61 5.62 -28.16 -60.08
N GLY A 62 6.73 -28.90 -60.09
CA GLY A 62 8.09 -28.44 -59.85
C GLY A 62 8.66 -27.44 -60.86
N HIS A 63 8.15 -26.21 -60.88
CA HIS A 63 8.81 -25.10 -61.55
C HIS A 63 8.91 -23.85 -60.65
N SER A 64 10.15 -23.60 -60.25
CA SER A 64 10.73 -22.37 -59.70
C SER A 64 10.20 -21.93 -58.34
N ALA A 65 10.58 -22.67 -57.31
CA ALA A 65 10.96 -22.04 -56.06
C ALA A 65 12.31 -21.33 -56.30
N ASN A 66 12.49 -20.16 -55.70
CA ASN A 66 13.76 -19.46 -55.63
C ASN A 66 14.73 -20.33 -54.80
N GLU A 67 15.34 -21.34 -55.43
CA GLU A 67 16.29 -22.24 -54.80
C GLU A 67 17.53 -21.43 -54.45
N LEU A 68 17.60 -21.01 -53.19
CA LEU A 68 18.82 -20.47 -52.60
C LEU A 68 19.92 -21.51 -52.77
N SER A 69 21.09 -21.09 -53.26
CA SER A 69 22.21 -22.01 -53.39
C SER A 69 22.64 -22.53 -52.02
N ASP A 70 23.24 -23.72 -51.98
CA ASP A 70 23.72 -24.32 -50.73
C ASP A 70 24.68 -23.37 -49.98
N GLU A 71 25.47 -22.55 -50.69
CA GLU A 71 26.32 -21.53 -50.07
C GLU A 71 25.52 -20.40 -49.41
N GLN A 72 24.41 -19.97 -50.03
CA GLN A 72 23.53 -18.94 -49.46
C GLN A 72 22.82 -19.46 -48.20
N LEU A 73 22.36 -20.71 -48.23
CA LEU A 73 21.78 -21.40 -47.09
C LEU A 73 22.81 -21.56 -45.96
N GLN A 74 24.03 -21.99 -46.29
CA GLN A 74 25.10 -22.16 -45.30
C GLN A 74 25.50 -20.83 -44.64
N GLY A 75 25.52 -19.73 -45.40
CA GLY A 75 25.78 -18.39 -44.87
C GLY A 75 24.68 -17.90 -43.92
N LEU A 76 23.42 -18.14 -44.28
CA LEU A 76 22.26 -17.86 -43.42
C LEU A 76 22.31 -18.68 -42.13
N VAL A 77 22.58 -19.98 -42.22
CA VAL A 77 22.71 -20.89 -41.07
C VAL A 77 23.81 -20.43 -40.13
N SER A 78 24.98 -20.07 -40.67
CA SER A 78 26.11 -19.59 -39.87
C SER A 78 25.76 -18.30 -39.12
N SER A 79 25.16 -17.33 -39.82
CA SER A 79 24.73 -16.05 -39.23
C SER A 79 23.65 -16.24 -38.15
N LEU A 80 22.72 -17.17 -38.35
CA LEU A 80 21.69 -17.51 -37.37
C LEU A 80 22.29 -18.20 -36.15
N ASN A 81 23.26 -19.10 -36.33
CA ASN A 81 23.96 -19.74 -35.21
C ASN A 81 24.73 -18.75 -34.36
N ASP A 82 25.46 -17.80 -34.97
CA ASP A 82 26.15 -16.72 -34.26
C ASP A 82 25.16 -15.86 -33.46
N ARG A 83 23.98 -15.60 -34.04
CA ARG A 83 22.91 -14.84 -33.37
C ARG A 83 22.33 -15.62 -32.19
N ILE A 84 22.13 -16.93 -32.34
CA ILE A 84 21.67 -17.81 -31.25
C ILE A 84 22.67 -17.78 -30.11
N GLU A 85 23.96 -17.99 -30.38
CA GLU A 85 25.00 -18.00 -29.35
C GLU A 85 25.06 -16.65 -28.59
N LYS A 86 24.95 -15.54 -29.30
CA LYS A 86 24.89 -14.20 -28.69
C LYS A 86 23.67 -14.05 -27.78
N LEU A 87 22.48 -14.44 -28.26
CA LEU A 87 21.25 -14.34 -27.49
C LEU A 87 21.24 -15.27 -26.26
N GLU A 88 21.90 -16.42 -26.34
CA GLU A 88 22.06 -17.33 -25.21
C GLU A 88 22.95 -16.73 -24.13
N LYS A 89 24.07 -16.09 -24.51
CA LYS A 89 24.95 -15.37 -23.59
C LYS A 89 24.22 -14.21 -22.91
N GLU A 90 23.49 -13.40 -23.67
CA GLU A 90 22.66 -12.29 -23.14
C GLU A 90 21.60 -12.81 -22.16
N ASN A 91 20.87 -13.87 -22.51
CA ASN A 91 19.90 -14.50 -21.62
C ASN A 91 20.53 -15.01 -20.33
N LYS A 92 21.71 -15.63 -20.41
CA LYS A 92 22.42 -16.12 -19.22
C LYS A 92 22.82 -14.96 -18.30
N ALA A 93 23.32 -13.86 -18.87
CA ALA A 93 23.68 -12.65 -18.12
C ALA A 93 22.45 -12.00 -17.46
N LEU A 94 21.35 -11.86 -18.21
CA LEU A 94 20.08 -11.33 -17.70
C LEU A 94 19.50 -12.20 -16.59
N LYS A 95 19.54 -13.53 -16.75
CA LYS A 95 19.10 -14.48 -15.72
C LYS A 95 19.92 -14.32 -14.44
N ALA A 96 21.25 -14.21 -14.55
CA ALA A 96 22.12 -13.97 -13.39
C ALA A 96 21.78 -12.65 -12.69
N SER A 97 21.63 -11.56 -13.44
CA SER A 97 21.21 -10.26 -12.89
C SER A 97 19.85 -10.34 -12.18
N CYS A 98 18.87 -11.01 -12.78
CA CYS A 98 17.54 -11.20 -12.20
C CYS A 98 17.59 -12.00 -10.89
N THR A 99 18.46 -13.02 -10.77
CA THR A 99 18.63 -13.76 -9.51
C THR A 99 19.19 -12.88 -8.39
N VAL A 100 20.14 -11.99 -8.69
CA VAL A 100 20.71 -11.05 -7.71
C VAL A 100 19.63 -10.08 -7.23
N SER A 101 18.95 -9.42 -8.16
CA SER A 101 17.86 -8.49 -7.82
C SER A 101 16.74 -9.17 -7.04
N LYS A 102 16.39 -10.42 -7.38
CA LYS A 102 15.39 -11.21 -6.63
C LYS A 102 15.83 -11.44 -5.17
N ASN A 103 17.09 -11.82 -4.95
CA ASN A 103 17.62 -12.00 -3.61
C ASN A 103 17.62 -10.70 -2.81
N GLU A 104 17.97 -9.57 -3.42
CA GLU A 104 17.90 -8.25 -2.78
C GLU A 104 16.47 -7.87 -2.40
N VAL A 105 15.50 -8.10 -3.30
CA VAL A 105 14.07 -7.86 -3.02
C VAL A 105 13.61 -8.73 -1.85
N THR A 106 13.98 -10.01 -1.79
CA THR A 106 13.61 -10.87 -0.66
C THR A 106 14.21 -10.40 0.65
N LYS A 107 15.48 -9.96 0.67
CA LYS A 107 16.12 -9.41 1.87
C LYS A 107 15.43 -8.13 2.35
N LYS A 108 15.14 -7.20 1.43
CA LYS A 108 14.43 -5.96 1.76
C LYS A 108 13.01 -6.23 2.25
N SER A 109 12.30 -7.18 1.64
CA SER A 109 10.96 -7.58 2.08
C SER A 109 10.98 -8.13 3.50
N GLN A 110 11.93 -9.02 3.83
CA GLN A 110 12.08 -9.54 5.18
C GLN A 110 12.42 -8.44 6.19
N GLN A 111 13.30 -7.50 5.82
CA GLN A 111 13.60 -6.34 6.66
C GLN A 111 12.36 -5.48 6.90
N LEU A 112 11.56 -5.21 5.86
CA LEU A 112 10.31 -4.46 5.98
C LEU A 112 9.30 -5.15 6.91
N ASP A 113 9.17 -6.47 6.84
CA ASP A 113 8.29 -7.23 7.75
C ASP A 113 8.76 -7.15 9.21
N THR A 114 10.07 -7.11 9.45
CA THR A 114 10.59 -6.96 10.82
C THR A 114 10.42 -5.54 11.35
N THR A 115 10.58 -4.51 10.52
CA THR A 115 10.44 -3.12 10.95
C THR A 115 8.98 -2.75 11.17
N THR A 116 8.06 -3.24 10.33
CA THR A 116 6.61 -3.05 10.50
C THR A 116 6.10 -3.68 11.80
N LYS A 117 6.48 -4.92 12.12
CA LYS A 117 6.12 -5.55 13.40
C LYS A 117 6.62 -4.77 14.61
N LYS A 118 7.85 -4.24 14.56
CA LYS A 118 8.39 -3.39 15.64
C LYS A 118 7.61 -2.08 15.78
N LEU A 119 7.18 -1.50 14.65
CA LEU A 119 6.40 -0.28 14.64
C LEU A 119 5.01 -0.52 15.27
N GLU A 120 4.34 -1.62 14.91
CA GLU A 120 3.07 -2.02 15.54
C GLU A 120 3.21 -2.26 17.05
N GLU A 121 4.32 -2.88 17.50
CA GLU A 121 4.63 -3.09 18.92
C GLU A 121 4.80 -1.75 19.65
N LEU A 122 5.54 -0.82 19.04
CA LEU A 122 5.76 0.51 19.59
C LEU A 122 4.45 1.32 19.65
N GLU A 123 3.61 1.25 18.63
CA GLU A 123 2.32 1.93 18.61
C GLU A 123 1.40 1.44 19.74
N LYS A 124 1.35 0.12 19.98
CA LYS A 124 0.62 -0.46 21.12
C LYS A 124 1.18 0.07 22.44
N SER A 125 2.51 0.12 22.59
CA SER A 125 3.16 0.66 23.79
C SER A 125 2.85 2.14 24.02
N MET A 126 2.82 2.94 22.96
CA MET A 126 2.46 4.36 23.01
C MET A 126 1.01 4.59 23.40
N ALA A 127 0.08 3.76 22.91
CA ALA A 127 -1.32 3.85 23.31
C ALA A 127 -1.50 3.64 24.82
N VAL A 128 -0.81 2.65 25.39
CA VAL A 128 -0.82 2.40 26.85
C VAL A 128 -0.24 3.59 27.61
N LEU A 129 0.92 4.10 27.18
CA LEU A 129 1.55 5.26 27.81
C LEU A 129 0.66 6.51 27.76
N LYS A 130 -0.06 6.73 26.66
CA LYS A 130 -0.98 7.86 26.52
C LYS A 130 -2.13 7.80 27.53
N VAL A 131 -2.68 6.61 27.75
CA VAL A 131 -3.73 6.40 28.77
C VAL A 131 -3.17 6.61 30.17
N ALA A 132 -1.99 6.06 30.47
CA ALA A 132 -1.33 6.24 31.76
C ALA A 132 -1.04 7.72 32.06
N TYR A 133 -0.57 8.48 31.06
CA TYR A 133 -0.32 9.91 31.18
C TYR A 133 -1.60 10.71 31.47
N ALA A 134 -2.69 10.43 30.77
CA ALA A 134 -3.98 11.06 31.06
C ALA A 134 -4.47 10.76 32.49
N SER A 135 -4.31 9.51 32.95
CA SER A 135 -4.62 9.15 34.34
C SER A 135 -3.75 9.90 35.34
N HIS A 136 -2.46 10.09 35.05
CA HIS A 136 -1.54 10.85 35.90
C HIS A 136 -1.98 12.32 36.03
N GLN A 137 -2.35 12.97 34.92
CA GLN A 137 -2.84 14.35 34.94
C GLN A 137 -4.09 14.52 35.81
N VAL A 138 -5.01 13.55 35.76
CA VAL A 138 -6.19 13.55 36.64
C VAL A 138 -5.79 13.40 38.10
N MET A 139 -4.86 12.49 38.41
CA MET A 139 -4.35 12.32 39.77
C MET A 139 -3.69 13.61 40.30
N GLU A 140 -2.86 14.28 39.49
CA GLU A 140 -2.23 15.54 39.87
C GLU A 140 -3.27 16.63 40.21
N ALA A 141 -4.32 16.77 39.40
CA ALA A 141 -5.40 17.71 39.68
C ALA A 141 -6.14 17.37 41.00
N GLN A 142 -6.34 16.08 41.27
CA GLN A 142 -6.99 15.62 42.49
C GLN A 142 -6.13 15.86 43.73
N ILE A 143 -4.81 15.63 43.62
CA ILE A 143 -3.84 15.95 44.67
C ILE A 143 -3.84 17.45 44.96
N ALA A 144 -3.85 18.30 43.93
CA ALA A 144 -3.92 19.75 44.10
C ALA A 144 -5.18 20.18 44.85
N LYS A 145 -6.35 19.60 44.51
CA LYS A 145 -7.61 19.87 45.22
C LYS A 145 -7.56 19.45 46.69
N LEU A 146 -7.10 18.23 46.96
CA LEU A 146 -6.97 17.72 48.34
C LEU A 146 -5.98 18.55 49.18
N THR A 147 -4.94 19.08 48.54
CA THR A 147 -3.97 19.96 49.21
C THR A 147 -4.64 21.26 49.69
N LEU A 148 -5.47 21.88 48.85
CA LEU A 148 -6.25 23.06 49.22
C LEU A 148 -7.27 22.77 50.34
N GLU A 149 -7.97 21.64 50.25
CA GLU A 149 -8.89 21.22 51.32
C GLU A 149 -8.15 21.01 52.65
N LEU A 150 -6.99 20.33 52.63
CA LEU A 150 -6.15 20.14 53.81
C LEU A 150 -5.69 21.47 54.41
N GLU A 151 -5.31 22.45 53.60
CA GLU A 151 -4.98 23.79 54.10
C GLU A 151 -6.16 24.47 54.77
N SER A 152 -7.37 24.34 54.21
CA SER A 152 -8.59 24.87 54.83
C SER A 152 -8.89 24.21 56.18
N TYR A 153 -8.74 22.89 56.28
CA TYR A 153 -8.94 22.16 57.53
C TYR A 153 -7.86 22.50 58.56
N LYS A 154 -6.60 22.69 58.14
CA LYS A 154 -5.53 23.16 59.03
C LYS A 154 -5.85 24.53 59.64
N LYS A 155 -6.36 25.47 58.84
CA LYS A 155 -6.80 26.81 59.32
C LYS A 155 -7.93 26.70 60.34
N LYS A 156 -8.95 25.88 60.05
CA LYS A 156 -10.04 25.60 61.01
C LYS A 156 -9.52 24.97 62.31
N LEU A 157 -8.58 24.03 62.21
CA LEU A 157 -7.95 23.41 63.38
C LEU A 157 -7.14 24.41 64.22
N SER A 158 -6.41 25.34 63.60
CA SER A 158 -5.73 26.41 64.34
C SER A 158 -6.71 27.34 65.04
N PHE A 159 -7.84 27.67 64.39
CA PHE A 159 -8.91 28.44 64.99
C PHE A 159 -9.50 27.75 66.23
N TYR A 160 -9.94 26.48 66.10
CA TYR A 160 -10.50 25.73 67.22
C TYR A 160 -9.50 25.56 68.37
N ARG A 161 -8.21 25.35 68.09
CA ARG A 161 -7.18 25.31 69.13
C ARG A 161 -7.03 26.63 69.89
N ARG A 162 -7.17 27.77 69.20
CA ARG A 162 -7.07 29.10 69.83
C ARG A 162 -8.29 29.36 70.74
N VAL A 163 -9.49 29.05 70.25
CA VAL A 163 -10.74 29.10 71.05
C VAL A 163 -10.64 28.21 72.29
N GLN A 164 -10.14 26.99 72.15
CA GLN A 164 -10.01 26.07 73.28
C GLN A 164 -9.05 26.59 74.37
N LYS A 165 -7.92 27.22 73.97
CA LYS A 165 -7.02 27.88 74.93
C LYS A 165 -7.69 29.00 75.71
N LEU A 166 -8.55 29.80 75.05
CA LEU A 166 -9.30 30.88 75.70
C LEU A 166 -10.36 30.34 76.67
N LEU A 167 -11.02 29.24 76.32
CA LEU A 167 -11.96 28.56 77.23
C LEU A 167 -11.27 27.95 78.45
N ASP A 168 -10.06 27.43 78.28
CA ASP A 168 -9.27 26.83 79.36
C ASP A 168 -8.62 27.90 80.28
N SER A 169 -8.46 29.15 79.83
CA SER A 169 -7.97 30.25 80.66
C SER A 169 -9.07 30.76 81.60
N LYS A 170 -8.85 30.63 82.91
CA LYS A 170 -9.81 30.99 83.96
C LYS A 170 -9.84 32.48 84.36
N ASP A 171 -9.13 33.36 83.65
CA ASP A 171 -8.97 34.77 84.05
C ASP A 171 -9.64 35.76 83.06
N SER A 172 -10.42 36.67 83.63
CA SER A 172 -11.30 37.65 82.94
C SER A 172 -10.54 38.84 82.31
N ASP A 173 -9.23 38.97 82.53
CA ASP A 173 -8.51 40.24 82.36
C ASP A 173 -7.50 40.27 81.19
N LEU A 174 -7.52 39.29 80.27
CA LEU A 174 -6.57 39.21 79.14
C LEU A 174 -7.20 39.40 77.75
N LEU A 175 -8.41 39.95 77.68
CA LEU A 175 -9.17 40.04 76.42
C LEU A 175 -8.64 41.06 75.42
N ASP A 176 -7.73 41.96 75.80
CA ASP A 176 -7.39 43.11 74.94
C ASP A 176 -6.21 42.87 73.99
N GLU A 177 -5.23 42.00 74.30
CA GLU A 177 -4.06 41.77 73.43
C GLU A 177 -4.25 40.64 72.39
N ASP A 178 -5.15 39.69 72.66
CA ASP A 178 -5.36 38.51 71.79
C ASP A 178 -6.50 38.68 70.76
N LEU A 179 -7.23 39.80 70.79
CA LEU A 179 -8.31 40.09 69.84
C LEU A 179 -7.83 40.73 68.52
N ASP A 180 -6.66 41.38 68.50
CA ASP A 180 -6.15 42.07 67.31
C ASP A 180 -5.74 41.12 66.17
N ASP A 181 -5.43 39.87 66.47
CA ASP A 181 -5.07 38.83 65.48
C ASP A 181 -6.29 38.08 64.90
N LEU A 182 -7.48 38.26 65.48
CA LEU A 182 -8.75 37.70 64.98
C LEU A 182 -9.30 38.64 63.89
N THR A 183 -8.71 38.59 62.70
CA THR A 183 -9.06 39.50 61.59
C THR A 183 -10.36 39.14 60.86
N ASP A 184 -11.01 38.01 61.18
CA ASP A 184 -12.30 37.62 60.60
C ASP A 184 -13.49 37.96 61.54
N PRO A 185 -14.40 38.86 61.14
CA PRO A 185 -15.57 39.26 61.94
C PRO A 185 -16.47 38.10 62.39
N GLN A 186 -16.49 36.97 61.66
CA GLN A 186 -17.26 35.79 62.08
C GLN A 186 -16.60 35.04 63.23
N GLU A 187 -15.27 35.01 63.27
CA GLU A 187 -14.48 34.38 64.33
C GLU A 187 -14.69 35.12 65.66
N ILE A 188 -14.62 36.45 65.62
CA ILE A 188 -14.93 37.32 66.76
C ILE A 188 -16.37 37.09 67.26
N MET A 189 -17.35 37.06 66.35
CA MET A 189 -18.76 36.93 66.71
C MET A 189 -19.10 35.56 67.33
N SER A 190 -18.41 34.49 66.91
CA SER A 190 -18.57 33.17 67.50
C SER A 190 -17.97 33.07 68.90
N CYS A 191 -16.80 33.68 69.16
CA CYS A 191 -16.21 33.78 70.50
C CYS A 191 -17.10 34.57 71.45
N LEU A 192 -17.63 35.70 71.00
CA LEU A 192 -18.53 36.56 71.79
C LEU A 192 -19.85 35.88 72.17
N LEU A 193 -20.34 34.94 71.36
CA LEU A 193 -21.54 34.16 71.67
C LEU A 193 -21.29 33.09 72.75
N VAL A 194 -20.10 32.50 72.78
CA VAL A 194 -19.70 31.49 73.79
C VAL A 194 -19.44 32.14 75.15
N MET A 195 -18.91 33.36 75.17
CA MET A 195 -18.66 34.11 76.41
C MET A 195 -19.91 34.76 77.03
N LYS A 196 -21.07 34.75 76.35
CA LYS A 196 -22.31 35.42 76.78
C LYS A 196 -23.35 34.50 77.43
N GLN A 197 -23.02 33.23 77.68
CA GLN A 197 -23.80 32.31 78.52
C GLN A 197 -23.11 32.09 79.86
#